data_AF-B7KXE2-F1
#
_entry.id   AF-B7KXE2-F1
#
_cell.length_a   1.000
_cell.length_b   1.000
_cell.length_c   1.000
_cell.angle_alpha   90.00
_cell.angle_beta   90.00
_cell.angle_gamma   90.00
#
_symmetry.space_group_name_H-M   'P 1'
#
loop_
_entity.id
_entity.type
_entity.pdbx_description
1 polymer ?
#
loop_
_entity_poly.entity_id
_entity_poly.type
_entity_poly.pdbx_seq_one_letter_code
_entity_poly.pdbx_strand_id
1 'polypeptide(L)'
;MAKITKVQVGEALVGDGNEVAHIDLIIGPRGSPAETAFCNGLVNNKHGFTSLLAVIAPNLPCKPNTLMFNKVTINDARQAVQMFGPAQHGVAMAVQDAVAEGIIPADEADDLYVLVGVFIHWEAADDAKIQKYNYEATKLSIQRAVNGEPKASVVTEQRKSATHPFAANA
;
A
#
# COMPACT_ATOMS: atom_id res chain seq x y z
N MET A 1 -5.41 -18.93 16.90
CA MET A 1 -5.72 -17.55 17.38
C MET A 1 -5.47 -16.63 16.21
N ALA A 2 -6.35 -15.66 15.96
CA ALA A 2 -6.16 -14.71 14.86
C ALA A 2 -4.83 -13.96 15.00
N LYS A 3 -4.11 -13.81 13.89
CA LYS A 3 -2.82 -13.14 13.77
C LYS A 3 -2.98 -11.62 13.75
N ILE A 4 -4.00 -11.11 13.05
CA ILE A 4 -4.24 -9.67 12.87
C ILE A 4 -5.46 -9.25 13.68
N THR A 5 -5.24 -8.97 14.96
CA THR A 5 -6.30 -8.66 15.94
C THR A 5 -6.51 -7.17 16.20
N LYS A 6 -5.69 -6.31 15.59
CA LYS A 6 -5.71 -4.85 15.77
C LYS A 6 -5.19 -4.17 14.51
N VAL A 7 -5.35 -2.85 14.46
CA VAL A 7 -4.73 -2.02 13.43
C VAL A 7 -3.21 -2.16 13.49
N GLN A 8 -2.61 -2.45 12.35
CA GLN A 8 -1.18 -2.48 12.12
C GLN A 8 -0.82 -1.49 11.00
N VAL A 9 0.42 -1.01 11.03
CA VAL A 9 0.95 -0.06 10.06
C VAL A 9 2.21 -0.64 9.45
N GLY A 10 2.34 -0.50 8.13
CA GLY A 10 3.53 -0.87 7.38
C GLY A 10 3.92 0.23 6.42
N GLU A 11 5.21 0.30 6.11
CA GLU A 11 5.75 1.23 5.12
C GLU A 11 6.85 0.51 4.33
N ALA A 12 6.92 0.80 3.04
CA ALA A 12 8.05 0.43 2.20
C ALA A 12 8.26 1.41 1.04
N LEU A 13 9.53 1.64 0.75
CA LEU A 13 10.00 2.29 -0.46
C LEU A 13 10.81 1.29 -1.27
N VAL A 14 10.42 1.08 -2.53
CA VAL A 14 11.08 0.15 -3.45
C VAL A 14 11.28 0.82 -4.81
N GLY A 15 12.43 0.54 -5.42
CA GLY A 15 12.79 1.08 -6.72
C GLY A 15 13.54 2.40 -6.64
N ASP A 16 13.72 3.01 -7.80
CA ASP A 16 14.54 4.18 -8.04
C ASP A 16 13.95 5.03 -9.17
N GLY A 17 14.55 6.21 -9.39
CA GLY A 17 14.10 7.14 -10.42
C GLY A 17 12.67 7.64 -10.19
N ASN A 18 11.97 7.93 -11.28
CA ASN A 18 10.60 8.44 -11.23
C ASN A 18 9.58 7.33 -10.95
N GLU A 19 9.94 6.07 -11.19
CA GLU A 19 9.06 4.94 -10.95
C GLU A 19 9.07 4.44 -9.50
N VAL A 20 9.94 5.00 -8.64
CA VAL A 20 10.01 4.65 -7.21
C VAL A 20 8.63 4.58 -6.57
N ALA A 21 8.33 3.45 -5.94
CA ALA A 21 7.09 3.23 -5.21
C ALA A 21 7.31 3.49 -3.73
N HIS A 22 6.46 4.30 -3.12
CA HIS A 22 6.45 4.53 -1.68
C HIS A 22 5.04 4.30 -1.14
N ILE A 23 4.90 3.22 -0.38
CA ILE A 23 3.62 2.70 0.12
C ILE A 23 3.49 2.99 1.62
N ASP A 24 2.39 3.66 1.99
CA ASP A 24 1.93 3.73 3.38
C ASP A 24 0.75 2.78 3.54
N LEU A 25 0.84 1.81 4.45
CA LEU A 25 -0.14 0.75 4.57
C LEU A 25 -0.76 0.71 5.97
N ILE A 26 -2.08 0.57 6.00
CA ILE A 26 -2.83 0.18 7.20
C ILE A 26 -3.51 -1.16 6.91
N ILE A 27 -3.43 -2.10 7.86
CA ILE A 27 -4.23 -3.33 7.84
C ILE A 27 -4.88 -3.54 9.21
N GLY A 28 -6.14 -3.94 9.22
CA GLY A 28 -6.84 -4.23 10.48
C GLY A 28 -8.12 -5.03 10.27
N PRO A 29 -8.66 -5.63 11.36
CA PRO A 29 -9.85 -6.46 11.30
C PRO A 29 -11.14 -5.65 11.16
N ARG A 30 -12.21 -6.32 10.77
CA ARG A 30 -13.58 -5.84 10.90
C ARG A 30 -13.85 -5.31 12.32
N GLY A 31 -14.61 -4.23 12.41
CA GLY A 31 -14.89 -3.49 13.65
C GLY A 31 -13.76 -2.56 14.08
N SER A 32 -12.62 -2.54 13.38
CA SER A 32 -11.50 -1.64 13.71
C SER A 32 -11.59 -0.30 12.98
N PRO A 33 -10.79 0.71 13.40
CA PRO A 33 -10.66 1.95 12.65
C PRO A 33 -10.23 1.79 11.18
N ALA A 34 -9.62 0.66 10.80
CA ALA A 34 -9.30 0.37 9.40
C ALA A 34 -10.57 0.18 8.55
N GLU A 35 -11.59 -0.52 9.07
CA GLU A 35 -12.90 -0.63 8.40
C GLU A 35 -13.57 0.73 8.26
N THR A 36 -13.58 1.53 9.33
CA THR A 36 -14.15 2.88 9.29
C THR A 36 -13.46 3.76 8.24
N ALA A 37 -12.13 3.73 8.18
CA ALA A 37 -11.37 4.47 7.19
C ALA A 37 -11.63 3.96 5.76
N PHE A 38 -11.74 2.64 5.57
CA PHE A 38 -12.05 2.03 4.28
C PHE A 38 -13.42 2.51 3.76
N CYS A 39 -14.47 2.38 4.58
CA CYS A 39 -15.83 2.77 4.21
C CYS A 39 -15.94 4.26 3.89
N ASN A 40 -15.33 5.10 4.71
CA ASN A 40 -15.34 6.55 4.49
C ASN A 40 -14.51 6.96 3.27
N GLY A 41 -13.36 6.32 3.05
CA GLY A 41 -12.47 6.64 1.93
C GLY A 41 -13.06 6.25 0.58
N LEU A 42 -13.63 5.04 0.47
CA LEU A 42 -14.14 4.51 -0.79
C LEU A 42 -15.22 5.38 -1.43
N VAL A 43 -16.03 6.07 -0.62
CA VAL A 43 -17.15 6.92 -1.09
C VAL A 43 -16.80 8.41 -1.15
N ASN A 44 -15.56 8.81 -0.84
CA ASN A 44 -15.18 10.21 -0.64
C ASN A 44 -14.07 10.69 -1.60
N ASN A 45 -14.28 10.47 -2.89
CA ASN A 45 -13.40 10.97 -3.94
C ASN A 45 -13.44 12.51 -4.02
N LYS A 46 -12.28 13.14 -4.21
CA LYS A 46 -12.11 14.60 -4.31
C LYS A 46 -11.32 14.95 -5.56
N HIS A 47 -11.37 16.21 -5.97
CA HIS A 47 -10.60 16.68 -7.12
C HIS A 47 -9.11 16.41 -6.90
N GLY A 48 -8.49 15.66 -7.83
CA GLY A 48 -7.08 15.25 -7.77
C GLY A 48 -6.73 14.19 -6.73
N PHE A 49 -7.65 13.79 -5.85
CA PHE A 49 -7.45 12.75 -4.84
C PHE A 49 -8.57 11.72 -4.91
N THR A 50 -8.25 10.57 -5.48
CA THR A 50 -9.17 9.48 -5.72
C THR A 50 -8.86 8.28 -4.84
N SER A 51 -9.89 7.54 -4.49
CA SER A 51 -9.79 6.25 -3.82
C SER A 51 -10.53 5.20 -4.62
N LEU A 52 -9.90 4.04 -4.79
CA LEU A 52 -10.38 2.94 -5.62
C LEU A 52 -10.07 1.59 -4.96
N LEU A 53 -10.80 0.55 -5.35
CA LEU A 53 -10.48 -0.81 -4.91
C LEU A 53 -9.24 -1.33 -5.65
N ALA A 54 -8.41 -2.12 -4.97
CA ALA A 54 -7.37 -2.89 -5.65
C ALA A 54 -8.00 -4.10 -6.34
N VAL A 55 -7.77 -4.22 -7.66
CA VAL A 55 -8.45 -5.20 -8.52
C VAL A 55 -7.41 -5.95 -9.34
N ILE A 56 -7.43 -7.29 -9.28
CA ILE A 56 -6.54 -8.17 -10.05
C ILE A 56 -6.94 -8.15 -11.53
N ALA A 57 -8.23 -8.35 -11.77
CA ALA A 57 -8.86 -8.35 -13.08
C ALA A 57 -10.32 -7.88 -12.96
N PRO A 58 -11.01 -7.49 -14.05
CA PRO A 58 -12.41 -7.08 -13.98
C PRO A 58 -13.26 -8.10 -13.22
N ASN A 59 -14.05 -7.62 -12.24
CA ASN A 59 -14.87 -8.43 -11.33
C ASN A 59 -14.10 -9.37 -10.39
N LEU A 60 -12.78 -9.17 -10.22
CA LEU A 60 -11.93 -9.94 -9.32
C LEU A 60 -11.08 -9.00 -8.44
N PRO A 61 -11.68 -8.37 -7.42
CA PRO A 61 -10.91 -7.65 -6.39
C PRO A 61 -10.05 -8.62 -5.59
N CYS A 62 -8.87 -8.18 -5.14
CA CYS A 62 -8.06 -8.99 -4.23
C CYS A 62 -8.75 -9.11 -2.86
N LYS A 63 -8.34 -10.13 -2.09
CA LYS A 63 -8.66 -10.24 -0.67
C LYS A 63 -7.38 -10.16 0.18
N PRO A 64 -7.38 -9.43 1.31
CA PRO A 64 -8.51 -8.71 1.92
C PRO A 64 -9.01 -7.49 1.13
N ASN A 65 -10.19 -6.97 1.51
CA ASN A 65 -10.75 -5.77 0.88
C ASN A 65 -9.75 -4.62 0.99
N THR A 66 -9.25 -4.16 -0.17
CA THR A 66 -8.14 -3.22 -0.23
C THR A 66 -8.55 -1.93 -0.91
N LEU A 67 -8.44 -0.81 -0.19
CA LEU A 67 -8.60 0.54 -0.70
C LEU A 67 -7.24 1.11 -1.07
N MET A 68 -7.09 1.59 -2.30
CA MET A 68 -5.95 2.35 -2.76
C MET A 68 -6.30 3.82 -2.84
N PHE A 69 -5.34 4.69 -2.52
CA PHE A 69 -5.49 6.14 -2.68
C PHE A 69 -4.16 6.80 -3.03
N ASN A 70 -4.21 7.87 -3.82
CA ASN A 70 -3.01 8.57 -4.26
C ASN A 70 -2.47 9.54 -3.19
N LYS A 71 -1.14 9.53 -3.00
CA LYS A 71 -0.42 10.43 -2.08
C LYS A 71 -0.12 11.80 -2.68
N VAL A 72 -0.13 11.90 -4.01
CA VAL A 72 0.09 13.14 -4.78
C VAL A 72 -1.05 13.38 -5.74
N THR A 73 -1.39 14.64 -5.96
CA THR A 73 -2.50 15.06 -6.83
C THR A 73 -2.39 14.45 -8.22
N ILE A 74 -3.45 13.78 -8.69
CA ILE A 74 -3.59 13.37 -10.08
C ILE A 74 -4.04 14.58 -10.90
N ASN A 75 -3.20 15.01 -11.85
CA ASN A 75 -3.42 16.21 -12.66
C ASN A 75 -3.83 15.91 -14.11
N ASP A 76 -3.50 14.73 -14.61
CA ASP A 76 -3.73 14.36 -16.01
C ASP A 76 -4.19 12.90 -16.17
N ALA A 77 -4.64 12.57 -17.38
CA ALA A 77 -5.15 11.24 -17.69
C ALA A 77 -4.06 10.14 -17.65
N ARG A 78 -2.79 10.47 -17.91
CA ARG A 78 -1.69 9.49 -17.84
C ARG A 78 -1.46 9.08 -16.39
N GLN A 79 -1.43 10.03 -15.46
CA GLN A 79 -1.32 9.74 -14.02
C GLN A 79 -2.50 8.92 -13.53
N ALA A 80 -3.71 9.19 -14.02
CA ALA A 80 -4.88 8.36 -13.75
C ALA A 80 -4.68 6.93 -14.29
N VAL A 81 -4.26 6.75 -15.55
CA VAL A 81 -4.00 5.42 -16.12
C VAL A 81 -2.94 4.66 -15.33
N GLN A 82 -1.88 5.32 -14.86
CA GLN A 82 -0.83 4.69 -14.05
C GLN A 82 -1.35 4.22 -12.69
N MET A 83 -2.21 5.00 -12.04
CA MET A 83 -2.85 4.63 -10.77
C MET A 83 -3.87 3.49 -10.95
N PHE A 84 -4.74 3.58 -11.95
CA PHE A 84 -5.84 2.63 -12.19
C PHE A 84 -5.43 1.39 -13.01
N GLY A 85 -4.21 1.36 -13.56
CA GLY A 85 -3.68 0.26 -14.35
C GLY A 85 -2.54 -0.44 -13.62
N PRO A 86 -1.27 -0.13 -13.95
CA PRO A 86 -0.11 -0.86 -13.43
C PRO A 86 -0.01 -0.84 -11.89
N ALA A 87 -0.24 0.31 -11.25
CA ALA A 87 -0.20 0.37 -9.79
C ALA A 87 -1.36 -0.43 -9.15
N GLN A 88 -2.59 -0.29 -9.67
CA GLN A 88 -3.74 -1.05 -9.18
C GLN A 88 -3.49 -2.56 -9.22
N HIS A 89 -3.05 -3.06 -10.38
CA HIS A 89 -2.78 -4.48 -10.54
C HIS A 89 -1.61 -4.95 -9.66
N GLY A 90 -0.52 -4.17 -9.59
CA GLY A 90 0.62 -4.49 -8.73
C GLY A 90 0.26 -4.61 -7.25
N VAL A 91 -0.51 -3.65 -6.72
CA VAL A 91 -1.02 -3.68 -5.34
C VAL A 91 -1.95 -4.87 -5.12
N ALA A 92 -2.89 -5.11 -6.03
CA ALA A 92 -3.85 -6.20 -5.91
C ALA A 92 -3.17 -7.59 -5.89
N MET A 93 -2.18 -7.79 -6.77
CA MET A 93 -1.37 -9.00 -6.80
C MET A 93 -0.56 -9.17 -5.51
N ALA A 94 0.05 -8.12 -5.00
CA ALA A 94 0.84 -8.18 -3.76
C ALA A 94 -0.01 -8.59 -2.56
N VAL A 95 -1.23 -8.05 -2.45
CA VAL A 95 -2.18 -8.42 -1.40
C VAL A 95 -2.59 -9.88 -1.54
N GLN A 96 -2.95 -10.31 -2.75
CA GLN A 96 -3.42 -11.67 -2.98
C GLN A 96 -2.31 -12.71 -2.77
N ASP A 97 -1.08 -12.42 -3.21
CA ASP A 97 0.07 -13.27 -3.00
C ASP A 97 0.47 -13.32 -1.51
N ALA A 98 0.31 -12.23 -0.76
CA ALA A 98 0.50 -12.25 0.69
C ALA A 98 -0.48 -13.20 1.41
N VAL A 99 -1.70 -13.39 0.88
CA VAL A 99 -2.63 -14.42 1.36
C VAL A 99 -2.16 -15.81 0.93
N ALA A 100 -1.82 -15.99 -0.35
CA ALA A 100 -1.38 -17.28 -0.88
C ALA A 100 -0.13 -17.83 -0.16
N GLU A 101 0.76 -16.94 0.27
CA GLU A 101 2.00 -17.27 1.00
C GLU A 101 1.81 -17.35 2.51
N GLY A 102 0.60 -17.09 3.03
CA GLY A 102 0.30 -17.17 4.46
C GLY A 102 0.88 -16.03 5.31
N ILE A 103 1.36 -14.96 4.67
CA ILE A 103 1.71 -13.72 5.38
C ILE A 103 0.46 -13.17 6.06
N ILE A 104 -0.62 -13.04 5.28
CA ILE A 104 -1.99 -12.84 5.76
C ILE A 104 -2.65 -14.23 5.83
N PRO A 105 -3.12 -14.70 7.00
CA PRO A 105 -3.81 -15.97 7.09
C PRO A 105 -5.08 -15.99 6.23
N ALA A 106 -5.24 -17.03 5.40
CA ALA A 106 -6.37 -17.13 4.46
C ALA A 106 -7.73 -17.17 5.14
N ASP A 107 -7.80 -17.75 6.35
CA ASP A 107 -9.00 -17.80 7.20
C ASP A 107 -9.35 -16.46 7.85
N GLU A 108 -8.44 -15.48 7.85
CA GLU A 108 -8.70 -14.10 8.29
C GLU A 108 -9.02 -13.17 7.13
N ALA A 109 -8.62 -13.50 5.90
CA ALA A 109 -8.56 -12.56 4.78
C ALA A 109 -9.90 -11.90 4.42
N ASP A 110 -11.03 -12.60 4.59
CA ASP A 110 -12.35 -12.07 4.28
C ASP A 110 -12.86 -11.01 5.29
N ASP A 111 -12.26 -10.97 6.49
CA ASP A 111 -12.64 -10.07 7.59
C ASP A 111 -11.58 -9.02 7.92
N LEU A 112 -10.63 -8.81 7.00
CA LEU A 112 -9.63 -7.76 7.10
C LEU A 112 -9.90 -6.64 6.09
N TYR A 113 -9.42 -5.44 6.43
CA TYR A 113 -9.40 -4.27 5.56
C TYR A 113 -7.98 -3.76 5.43
N VAL A 114 -7.58 -3.44 4.21
CA VAL A 114 -6.27 -2.87 3.88
C VAL A 114 -6.47 -1.51 3.24
N LEU A 115 -5.66 -0.53 3.65
CA LEU A 115 -5.58 0.79 3.01
C LEU A 115 -4.15 0.99 2.54
N VAL A 116 -3.99 1.38 1.27
CA VAL A 116 -2.70 1.51 0.59
C VAL A 116 -2.59 2.92 0.00
N GLY A 117 -1.77 3.74 0.63
CA GLY A 117 -1.38 5.04 0.12
C GLY A 117 -0.27 4.89 -0.90
N VAL A 118 -0.54 5.23 -2.16
CA VAL A 118 0.35 5.02 -3.29
C VAL A 118 0.96 6.33 -3.75
N PHE A 119 2.30 6.38 -3.77
CA PHE A 119 3.07 7.44 -4.43
C PHE A 119 3.51 6.98 -5.82
N ILE A 120 3.26 7.83 -6.83
CA ILE A 120 3.82 7.72 -8.18
C ILE A 120 4.33 9.11 -8.53
N HIS A 121 5.59 9.23 -8.95
CA HIS A 121 6.14 10.53 -9.34
C HIS A 121 5.41 11.07 -10.60
N TRP A 122 5.21 12.38 -10.69
CA TRP A 122 4.50 12.99 -11.82
C TRP A 122 5.22 12.78 -13.16
N GLU A 123 6.52 12.48 -13.16
CA GLU A 123 7.30 12.17 -14.37
C GLU A 123 7.50 10.67 -14.63
N ALA A 124 6.85 9.79 -13.87
CA ALA A 124 6.95 8.34 -14.10
C ALA A 124 6.41 7.98 -15.49
N ALA A 125 7.10 7.12 -16.23
CA ALA A 125 6.72 6.80 -17.61
C ALA A 125 6.78 5.30 -17.93
N ASP A 126 7.50 4.50 -17.13
CA ASP A 126 7.61 3.06 -17.34
C ASP A 126 6.57 2.29 -16.51
N ASP A 127 5.45 1.93 -17.16
CA ASP A 127 4.34 1.23 -16.53
C ASP A 127 4.74 -0.14 -15.96
N ALA A 128 5.71 -0.84 -16.57
CA ALA A 128 6.15 -2.14 -16.09
C ALA A 128 6.92 -2.00 -14.76
N LYS A 129 7.77 -0.98 -14.64
CA LYS A 129 8.42 -0.64 -13.37
C LYS A 129 7.43 -0.16 -12.32
N ILE A 130 6.46 0.69 -12.70
CA ILE A 130 5.40 1.13 -11.77
C ILE A 130 4.70 -0.09 -11.18
N GLN A 131 4.28 -1.04 -12.01
CA GLN A 131 3.62 -2.27 -11.54
C GLN A 131 4.55 -3.08 -10.61
N LYS A 132 5.78 -3.33 -11.04
CA LYS A 132 6.75 -4.14 -10.29
C LYS A 132 7.06 -3.52 -8.92
N TYR A 133 7.41 -2.24 -8.87
CA TYR A 133 7.81 -1.59 -7.63
C TYR A 133 6.63 -1.40 -6.67
N ASN A 134 5.42 -1.12 -7.17
CA ASN A 134 4.23 -1.08 -6.33
C ASN A 134 3.87 -2.46 -5.76
N TYR A 135 4.06 -3.53 -6.53
CA TYR A 135 3.90 -4.91 -6.04
C TYR A 135 4.91 -5.20 -4.90
N GLU A 136 6.20 -4.98 -5.15
CA GLU A 136 7.27 -5.28 -4.18
C GLU A 136 7.14 -4.44 -2.90
N ALA A 137 6.88 -3.13 -3.03
CA ALA A 137 6.67 -2.23 -1.91
C ALA A 137 5.45 -2.65 -1.10
N THR A 138 4.31 -2.90 -1.74
CA THR A 138 3.07 -3.31 -1.02
C THR A 138 3.29 -4.61 -0.25
N LYS A 139 3.90 -5.62 -0.88
CA LYS A 139 4.14 -6.91 -0.23
C LYS A 139 5.07 -6.76 0.98
N LEU A 140 6.13 -5.95 0.85
CA LEU A 140 7.03 -5.64 1.97
C LEU A 140 6.32 -4.86 3.08
N SER A 141 5.48 -3.89 2.75
CA SER A 141 4.66 -3.15 3.73
C SER A 141 3.71 -4.08 4.48
N ILE A 142 3.05 -5.02 3.80
CA ILE A 142 2.19 -6.03 4.44
C ILE A 142 3.00 -6.89 5.41
N GLN A 143 4.13 -7.43 4.96
CA GLN A 143 5.00 -8.27 5.79
C GLN A 143 5.44 -7.54 7.06
N ARG A 144 5.85 -6.28 6.92
CA ARG A 144 6.26 -5.42 8.04
C ARG A 144 5.10 -5.11 8.98
N ALA A 145 3.93 -4.75 8.45
CA ALA A 145 2.74 -4.48 9.26
C ALA A 145 2.35 -5.71 10.09
N VAL A 146 2.27 -6.88 9.45
CA VAL A 146 1.89 -8.14 10.11
C VAL A 146 2.92 -8.57 11.16
N ASN A 147 4.21 -8.37 10.91
CA ASN A 147 5.27 -8.68 11.89
C ASN A 147 5.44 -7.58 12.97
N GLY A 148 4.82 -6.42 12.78
CA GLY A 148 5.00 -5.22 13.59
C GLY A 148 6.43 -4.69 13.52
N GLU A 149 6.97 -4.57 12.32
CA GLU A 149 8.34 -4.15 12.03
C GLU A 149 8.40 -2.81 11.29
N PRO A 150 9.47 -2.02 11.48
CA PRO A 150 10.53 -2.21 12.47
C PRO A 150 10.02 -1.99 13.91
N LYS A 151 10.70 -2.59 14.90
CA LYS A 151 10.39 -2.35 16.32
C LYS A 151 10.90 -0.96 16.74
N ALA A 152 10.23 -0.33 17.70
CA ALA A 152 10.64 0.97 18.24
C ALA A 152 12.10 0.99 18.74
N SER A 153 12.59 -0.12 19.31
CA SER A 153 13.99 -0.29 19.71
C SER A 153 14.95 -0.20 18.52
N VAL A 154 14.67 -0.96 17.45
CA VAL A 154 15.48 -0.98 16.22
C VAL A 154 15.55 0.41 15.59
N VAL A 155 14.41 1.10 15.48
CA VAL A 155 14.38 2.48 14.96
C VAL A 155 15.17 3.41 15.87
N THR A 156 15.04 3.26 17.20
CA THR A 156 15.81 4.06 18.17
C THR A 156 17.30 3.88 17.95
N GLU A 157 17.78 2.65 17.79
CA GLU A 157 19.20 2.36 17.56
C GLU A 157 19.72 2.97 16.25
N GLN A 158 18.96 2.85 15.16
CA GLN A 158 19.42 3.23 13.82
C GLN A 158 19.23 4.71 13.46
N ARG A 159 18.36 5.45 14.18
CA ARG A 159 17.96 6.82 13.81
C ARG A 159 19.11 7.82 13.58
N LYS A 160 20.28 7.59 14.19
CA LYS A 160 21.44 8.49 14.08
C LYS A 160 22.36 8.16 12.89
N SER A 161 22.30 6.94 12.37
CA SER A 161 23.15 6.48 11.27
C SER A 161 22.37 6.30 9.97
N ALA A 162 21.05 6.12 10.04
CA ALA A 162 20.19 6.08 8.87
C ALA A 162 20.23 7.42 8.12
N THR A 163 20.31 7.36 6.80
CA THR A 163 20.27 8.53 5.93
C THR A 163 18.93 8.59 5.22
N HIS A 164 18.24 9.72 5.33
CA HIS A 164 17.05 9.97 4.51
C HIS A 164 17.50 10.68 3.22
N PRO A 165 17.15 10.17 2.03
CA PRO A 165 17.65 10.70 0.75
C PRO A 165 17.36 12.20 0.53
N PHE A 166 16.27 12.70 1.13
CA PHE A 166 15.84 14.09 1.03
C PHE A 166 15.84 14.84 2.37
N ALA A 167 16.52 14.31 3.40
CA ALA A 167 16.63 15.08 4.65
C ALA A 167 17.41 16.36 4.40
N ALA A 168 17.02 17.44 5.08
CA ALA A 168 17.79 18.68 5.13
C ALA A 168 19.10 18.40 5.88
N ASN A 169 20.14 18.00 5.15
CA ASN A 169 21.48 17.86 5.68
C ASN A 169 22.14 19.25 5.64
N ALA A 170 22.74 19.66 6.76
CA ALA A 170 23.55 20.87 6.85
C ALA A 170 24.89 20.71 6.12
#